data_AF-A0A914ZX42-F1
#
_entry.id   AF-A0A914ZX42-F1
#
_cell.length_a   1.000
_cell.length_b   1.000
_cell.length_c   1.000
_cell.angle_alpha   90.00
_cell.angle_beta   90.00
_cell.angle_gamma   90.00
#
_symmetry.space_group_name_H-M   'P 1'
#
loop_
_entity.id
_entity.type
_entity.pdbx_description
1 polymer ?
#
loop_
_entity_poly.entity_id
_entity_poly.type
_entity_poly.pdbx_seq_one_letter_code
_entity_poly.pdbx_strand_id
1 'polypeptide(L)'
;MAELLDEKVTLYASYRVDSGHLYHMAKVAALLKMPEMLRLVESYLRHMSMSRETALQCLEITFAVSVYSSGKFRCVSQDQGNALVSPETQDFIADVFADQFGECISSFTPSNIQKVKALSVNTLAALLMRNSKRTISREGRSKMSLMRCQAVVFWLRANPAYIMHAQRLFRTVHFEQMSDNERHTVVAWLRRFGYVIFAAAENFLIDAEFEGLKIQQQAIQAPIAQATL
;
A
#
# COMPACT_ATOMS: atom_id res chain seq x y z
N MET A 1 -28.29 -22.40 12.00
CA MET A 1 -27.18 -22.52 11.02
C MET A 1 -25.97 -21.64 11.36
N ALA A 2 -26.16 -20.43 11.91
CA ALA A 2 -25.03 -19.58 12.35
C ALA A 2 -24.23 -20.20 13.52
N GLU A 3 -24.90 -20.82 14.50
CA GLU A 3 -24.24 -21.43 15.67
C GLU A 3 -23.38 -22.66 15.34
N LEU A 4 -23.74 -23.41 14.29
CA LEU A 4 -23.00 -24.61 13.85
C LEU A 4 -21.70 -24.29 13.10
N LEU A 5 -21.57 -23.07 12.58
CA LEU A 5 -20.32 -22.58 11.98
C LEU A 5 -19.32 -22.16 13.06
N ASP A 6 -19.81 -21.59 14.16
CA ASP A 6 -19.01 -21.09 15.28
C ASP A 6 -18.30 -22.24 16.03
N GLU A 7 -19.01 -23.35 16.26
CA GLU A 7 -18.44 -24.57 16.86
C GLU A 7 -17.33 -25.18 15.98
N LYS A 8 -17.52 -25.21 14.65
CA LYS A 8 -16.52 -25.74 13.73
C LYS A 8 -15.28 -24.84 13.61
N VAL A 9 -15.45 -23.53 13.63
CA VAL A 9 -14.33 -22.57 13.66
C VAL A 9 -13.50 -22.74 14.93
N THR A 10 -14.16 -22.96 16.07
CA THR A 10 -13.50 -23.25 17.35
C THR A 10 -12.74 -24.60 17.31
N LEU A 11 -13.31 -25.62 16.66
CA LEU A 11 -12.65 -26.92 16.45
C LEU A 11 -11.45 -26.82 15.49
N TYR A 12 -11.51 -26.00 14.45
CA TYR A 12 -10.37 -25.77 13.54
C TYR A 12 -9.28 -24.90 14.16
N ALA A 13 -9.63 -24.01 15.10
CA ALA A 13 -8.65 -23.30 15.93
C ALA A 13 -7.86 -24.24 16.87
N SER A 14 -8.34 -25.47 17.10
CA SER A 14 -7.61 -26.50 17.86
C SER A 14 -6.55 -27.25 17.03
N TYR A 15 -6.65 -27.23 15.69
CA TYR A 15 -5.52 -27.54 14.84
C TYR A 15 -4.58 -26.33 14.87
N ARG A 16 -3.28 -26.56 15.13
CA ARG A 16 -2.23 -25.54 14.99
C ARG A 16 -2.06 -25.19 13.51
N VAL A 17 -3.06 -24.55 12.92
CA VAL A 17 -2.94 -23.89 11.63
C VAL A 17 -2.13 -22.63 11.89
N ASP A 18 -0.82 -22.71 11.71
CA ASP A 18 -0.02 -21.50 11.71
C ASP A 18 -0.32 -20.66 10.46
N SER A 19 0.14 -19.42 10.50
CA SER A 19 -0.04 -18.44 9.43
C SER A 19 0.54 -18.88 8.07
N GLY A 20 1.53 -19.77 8.05
CA GLY A 20 2.07 -20.36 6.83
C GLY A 20 1.10 -21.35 6.18
N HIS A 21 0.46 -22.19 6.99
CA HIS A 21 -0.58 -23.10 6.52
C HIS A 21 -1.79 -22.32 5.97
N LEU A 22 -2.20 -21.24 6.63
CA LEU A 22 -3.25 -20.35 6.12
C LEU A 22 -2.93 -19.80 4.74
N TYR A 23 -1.70 -19.35 4.50
CA TYR A 23 -1.30 -18.84 3.18
C TYR A 23 -1.42 -19.89 2.08
N HIS A 24 -0.94 -21.10 2.34
CA HIS A 24 -1.05 -22.18 1.36
C HIS A 24 -2.48 -22.63 1.14
N MET A 25 -3.29 -22.74 2.20
CA MET A 25 -4.72 -23.05 2.11
C MET A 25 -5.46 -22.01 1.27
N ALA A 26 -5.20 -20.72 1.51
CA ALA A 26 -5.78 -19.62 0.78
C ALA A 26 -5.43 -19.69 -0.72
N LYS A 27 -4.14 -19.90 -1.03
CA LYS A 27 -3.65 -20.01 -2.41
C LYS A 27 -4.24 -21.21 -3.15
N VAL A 28 -4.26 -22.38 -2.54
CA VAL A 28 -4.83 -23.61 -3.13
C VAL A 28 -6.34 -23.47 -3.32
N ALA A 29 -7.06 -22.92 -2.34
CA ALA A 29 -8.49 -22.68 -2.43
C ALA A 29 -8.84 -21.70 -3.56
N ALA A 30 -8.02 -20.66 -3.76
CA ALA A 30 -8.20 -19.72 -4.88
C ALA A 30 -7.94 -20.39 -6.24
N LEU A 31 -6.86 -21.18 -6.35
CA LEU A 31 -6.52 -21.90 -7.59
C LEU A 31 -7.58 -22.93 -7.99
N LEU A 32 -8.12 -23.66 -7.01
CA LEU A 32 -9.12 -24.70 -7.21
C LEU A 32 -10.56 -24.19 -7.16
N LYS A 33 -10.75 -22.87 -7.01
CA LYS A 33 -12.08 -22.22 -6.90
C LYS A 33 -12.96 -22.87 -5.82
N MET A 34 -12.44 -22.99 -4.60
CA MET A 34 -13.12 -23.57 -3.44
C MET A 34 -13.67 -22.47 -2.51
N PRO A 35 -14.89 -21.95 -2.72
CA PRO A 35 -15.39 -20.77 -2.01
C PRO A 35 -15.59 -21.02 -0.50
N GLU A 36 -15.96 -22.23 -0.09
CA GLU A 36 -16.13 -22.58 1.34
C GLU A 36 -14.80 -22.54 2.09
N MET A 37 -13.71 -22.96 1.44
CA MET A 37 -12.37 -22.91 2.02
C MET A 37 -11.87 -21.47 2.13
N LEU A 38 -12.17 -20.61 1.13
CA LEU A 38 -11.86 -19.18 1.19
C LEU A 38 -12.61 -18.50 2.34
N ARG A 39 -13.90 -18.82 2.54
CA ARG A 39 -14.68 -18.31 3.70
C ARG A 39 -14.11 -18.76 5.03
N LEU A 40 -13.58 -19.99 5.12
CA LEU A 40 -12.93 -20.48 6.32
C LEU A 40 -11.63 -19.71 6.62
N VAL A 41 -10.80 -19.49 5.59
CA VAL A 41 -9.57 -18.69 5.71
C VAL A 41 -9.91 -17.26 6.15
N GLU A 42 -10.93 -16.65 5.55
CA GLU A 42 -11.38 -15.31 5.91
C GLU A 42 -11.87 -15.23 7.37
N SER A 43 -12.69 -16.20 7.79
CA SER A 43 -13.15 -16.29 9.17
C SER A 43 -11.96 -16.40 10.13
N TYR A 44 -10.97 -17.23 9.79
CA TYR A 44 -9.76 -17.36 10.59
C TYR A 44 -8.97 -16.04 10.67
N LEU A 45 -8.77 -15.35 9.55
CA LEU A 45 -8.08 -14.06 9.52
C LEU A 45 -8.77 -12.99 10.38
N ARG A 46 -10.10 -13.00 10.48
CA ARG A 46 -10.87 -12.07 11.33
C ARG A 46 -10.73 -12.35 12.82
N HIS A 47 -10.58 -13.62 13.21
CA HIS A 47 -10.53 -14.03 14.62
C HIS A 47 -9.11 -14.30 15.13
N MET A 48 -8.11 -14.30 14.25
CA MET A 48 -6.71 -14.46 14.64
C MET A 48 -6.22 -13.23 15.41
N SER A 49 -5.56 -13.45 16.55
CA SER A 49 -4.87 -12.39 17.26
C SER A 49 -3.72 -11.86 16.39
N MET A 50 -3.81 -10.58 16.03
CA MET A 50 -2.84 -9.92 15.16
C MET A 50 -1.59 -9.54 15.98
N SER A 51 -0.58 -10.42 16.00
CA SER A 51 0.77 -10.04 16.43
C SER A 51 1.49 -9.33 15.27
N ARG A 52 2.58 -8.60 15.55
CA ARG A 52 3.42 -7.99 14.50
C ARG A 52 3.99 -9.00 13.50
N GLU A 53 4.08 -10.27 13.87
CA GLU A 53 4.63 -11.34 13.03
C GLU A 53 3.55 -11.97 12.14
N THR A 54 2.35 -12.24 12.68
CA THR A 54 1.22 -12.79 11.92
C THR A 54 0.60 -11.75 10.99
N ALA A 55 0.70 -10.48 11.35
CA ALA A 55 0.32 -9.29 10.59
C ALA A 55 0.75 -9.29 9.12
N LEU A 56 2.06 -9.41 8.89
CA LEU A 56 2.65 -9.33 7.57
C LEU A 56 2.20 -10.50 6.68
N GLN A 57 2.02 -11.67 7.29
CA GLN A 57 1.55 -12.85 6.59
C GLN A 57 0.06 -12.72 6.25
N CYS A 58 -0.77 -12.19 7.16
CA CYS A 58 -2.17 -11.88 6.88
C CYS A 58 -2.30 -10.88 5.72
N LEU A 59 -1.44 -9.87 5.66
CA LEU A 59 -1.36 -8.94 4.53
C LEU A 59 -1.00 -9.65 3.21
N GLU A 60 0.07 -10.46 3.21
CA GLU A 60 0.46 -11.18 2.00
C GLU A 60 -0.63 -12.13 1.53
N ILE A 61 -1.37 -12.80 2.43
CA ILE A 61 -2.55 -13.62 2.08
C ILE A 61 -3.64 -12.77 1.44
N THR A 62 -3.93 -11.63 2.05
CA THR A 62 -5.00 -10.69 1.67
C THR A 62 -4.75 -10.10 0.28
N PHE A 63 -3.48 -9.84 -0.08
CA PHE A 63 -3.07 -9.17 -1.31
C PHE A 63 -2.38 -10.08 -2.34
N ALA A 64 -2.18 -11.37 -2.04
CA ALA A 64 -1.55 -12.36 -2.92
C ALA A 64 -2.29 -12.56 -4.25
N VAL A 65 -3.60 -12.27 -4.30
CA VAL A 65 -4.42 -12.47 -5.50
C VAL A 65 -5.14 -11.18 -5.86
N SER A 66 -4.40 -10.28 -6.51
CA SER A 66 -4.98 -9.20 -7.31
C SER A 66 -4.40 -9.29 -8.71
N VAL A 67 -5.20 -9.86 -9.63
CA VAL A 67 -4.85 -9.96 -11.05
C VAL A 67 -5.07 -8.59 -11.70
N TYR A 68 -4.08 -8.13 -12.47
CA TYR A 68 -4.11 -6.84 -13.16
C TYR A 68 -5.23 -6.79 -14.21
N SER A 69 -6.19 -5.87 -14.07
CA SER A 69 -7.04 -5.44 -15.18
C SER A 69 -7.10 -3.92 -15.26
N SER A 70 -6.77 -3.37 -16.43
CA SER A 70 -7.18 -2.04 -16.93
C SER A 70 -6.69 -0.74 -16.26
N GLY A 71 -5.50 -0.68 -15.66
CA GLY A 71 -4.77 0.59 -15.47
C GLY A 71 -5.37 1.63 -14.49
N LYS A 72 -6.51 1.32 -13.86
CA LYS A 72 -7.07 2.03 -12.71
C LYS A 72 -6.77 1.23 -11.45
N PHE A 73 -6.48 1.91 -10.34
CA PHE A 73 -6.47 1.26 -9.04
C PHE A 73 -7.90 0.88 -8.68
N ARG A 74 -8.30 -0.33 -9.03
CA ARG A 74 -9.41 -1.02 -8.40
C ARG A 74 -8.76 -2.17 -7.63
N CYS A 75 -8.94 -2.20 -6.30
CA CYS A 75 -8.88 -3.47 -5.61
C CYS A 75 -9.80 -4.40 -6.39
N VAL A 76 -9.27 -5.51 -6.89
CA VAL A 76 -10.04 -6.47 -7.68
C VAL A 76 -10.99 -7.18 -6.71
N SER A 77 -12.08 -6.51 -6.40
CA SER A 77 -13.18 -7.04 -5.59
C SER A 77 -14.54 -6.56 -6.07
N GLN A 78 -14.62 -5.59 -6.99
CA GLN A 78 -15.92 -5.10 -7.47
C GLN A 78 -16.46 -5.82 -8.70
N ASP A 79 -15.62 -6.44 -9.53
CA ASP A 79 -16.10 -7.20 -10.68
C ASP A 79 -15.61 -8.67 -10.59
N GLN A 80 -16.55 -9.53 -10.16
CA GLN A 80 -16.60 -10.98 -10.37
C GLN A 80 -15.65 -11.89 -9.54
N GLY A 81 -16.18 -12.39 -8.41
CA GLY A 81 -16.12 -13.81 -8.01
C GLY A 81 -14.80 -14.46 -7.57
N ASN A 82 -13.64 -13.79 -7.68
CA ASN A 82 -12.32 -14.41 -7.44
C ASN A 82 -11.47 -13.74 -6.33
N ALA A 83 -12.06 -12.84 -5.53
CA ALA A 83 -11.35 -12.26 -4.40
C ALA A 83 -11.20 -13.29 -3.27
N LEU A 84 -9.99 -13.41 -2.74
CA LEU A 84 -9.62 -14.41 -1.74
C LEU A 84 -10.25 -14.18 -0.36
N VAL A 85 -10.57 -12.92 -0.09
CA VAL A 85 -11.16 -12.40 1.14
C VAL A 85 -12.07 -11.25 0.76
N SER A 86 -13.14 -11.03 1.55
CA SER A 86 -14.07 -9.92 1.31
C SER A 86 -13.36 -8.55 1.34
N PRO A 87 -13.86 -7.55 0.58
CA PRO A 87 -13.33 -6.19 0.60
C PRO A 87 -13.23 -5.62 2.03
N GLU A 88 -14.21 -5.92 2.88
CA GLU A 88 -14.26 -5.43 4.27
C GLU A 88 -13.10 -6.00 5.09
N THR A 89 -12.78 -7.27 4.91
CA THR A 89 -11.65 -7.92 5.58
C THR A 89 -10.33 -7.37 5.06
N GLN A 90 -10.23 -7.16 3.73
CA GLN A 90 -9.05 -6.54 3.13
C GLN A 90 -8.79 -5.14 3.69
N ASP A 91 -9.86 -4.34 3.81
CA ASP A 91 -9.78 -2.97 4.28
C ASP A 91 -9.42 -2.90 5.76
N PHE A 92 -10.06 -3.72 6.61
CA PHE A 92 -9.72 -3.82 8.03
C PHE A 92 -8.25 -4.17 8.23
N ILE A 93 -7.77 -5.22 7.56
CA ILE A 93 -6.36 -5.65 7.63
C ILE A 93 -5.45 -4.52 7.14
N ALA A 94 -5.75 -3.91 6.00
CA ALA A 94 -4.92 -2.84 5.44
C ALA A 94 -4.83 -1.61 6.36
N ASP A 95 -5.92 -1.22 7.01
CA ASP A 95 -5.97 -0.08 7.92
C ASP A 95 -5.13 -0.35 9.18
N VAL A 96 -5.26 -1.54 9.78
CA VAL A 96 -4.46 -1.96 10.95
C VAL A 96 -2.95 -1.88 10.65
N PHE A 97 -2.54 -2.20 9.42
CA PHE A 97 -1.13 -2.26 9.06
C PHE A 97 -0.58 -1.01 8.39
N ALA A 98 -1.43 -0.11 7.88
CA ALA A 98 -0.99 1.16 7.32
C ALA A 98 -0.28 2.05 8.36
N ASP A 99 -0.73 1.98 9.62
CA ASP A 99 -0.11 2.69 10.74
C ASP A 99 1.27 2.12 11.07
N GLN A 100 1.37 0.80 11.23
CA GLN A 100 2.64 0.10 11.48
C GLN A 100 3.64 0.27 10.32
N PHE A 101 3.14 0.26 9.08
CA PHE A 101 3.94 0.53 7.90
C PHE A 101 4.45 1.97 7.91
N GLY A 102 3.61 2.95 8.31
CA GLY A 102 4.02 4.33 8.50
C GLY A 102 5.16 4.48 9.51
N GLU A 103 5.08 3.80 10.65
CA GLU A 103 6.17 3.76 11.64
C GLU A 103 7.45 3.11 11.07
N CYS A 104 7.29 2.02 10.31
CA CYS A 104 8.37 1.29 9.66
C CYS A 104 9.18 2.20 8.70
N ILE A 105 8.48 2.89 7.79
CA ILE A 105 9.11 3.78 6.81
C ILE A 105 9.55 5.12 7.40
N SER A 106 9.06 5.51 8.58
CA SER A 106 9.48 6.76 9.23
C SER A 106 10.88 6.69 9.85
N SER A 107 11.39 5.48 10.12
CA SER A 107 12.67 5.27 10.80
C SER A 107 13.76 4.65 9.92
N PHE A 108 13.39 3.98 8.81
CA PHE A 108 14.30 3.32 7.86
C PHE A 108 15.54 2.66 8.46
N THR A 109 15.37 1.97 9.60
CA THR A 109 16.43 1.13 10.16
C THR A 109 16.75 -0.01 9.18
N PRO A 110 17.96 -0.62 9.24
CA PRO A 110 18.30 -1.72 8.35
C PRO A 110 17.27 -2.86 8.33
N SER A 111 16.73 -3.21 9.51
CA SER A 111 15.67 -4.22 9.65
C SER A 111 14.36 -3.79 8.95
N ASN A 112 13.95 -2.53 9.10
CA ASN A 112 12.74 -2.01 8.46
C ASN A 112 12.87 -1.94 6.93
N ILE A 113 14.05 -1.57 6.43
CA ILE A 113 14.34 -1.59 4.99
C ILE A 113 14.21 -3.02 4.44
N GLN A 114 14.72 -4.03 5.16
CA GLN A 114 14.57 -5.43 4.73
C GLN A 114 13.11 -5.87 4.68
N LYS A 115 12.30 -5.49 5.69
CA LYS A 115 10.86 -5.76 5.68
C LYS A 115 10.16 -5.15 4.47
N VAL A 116 10.47 -3.89 4.15
CA VAL A 116 9.92 -3.23 2.96
C VAL A 116 10.30 -3.98 1.70
N LYS A 117 11.59 -4.32 1.52
CA LYS A 117 12.09 -5.03 0.33
C LYS A 117 11.46 -6.40 0.10
N ALA A 118 11.06 -7.08 1.18
CA ALA A 118 10.47 -8.42 1.16
C ALA A 118 8.97 -8.42 0.80
N LEU A 119 8.30 -7.26 0.78
CA LEU A 119 6.88 -7.16 0.42
C LEU A 119 6.65 -7.57 -1.02
N SER A 120 5.51 -8.18 -1.32
CA SER A 120 5.05 -8.29 -2.70
C SER A 120 4.64 -6.90 -3.25
N VAL A 121 4.65 -6.75 -4.57
CA VAL A 121 4.26 -5.48 -5.22
C VAL A 121 2.83 -5.05 -4.86
N ASN A 122 1.93 -6.02 -4.65
CA ASN A 122 0.54 -5.76 -4.31
C ASN A 122 0.40 -5.30 -2.86
N THR A 123 1.07 -5.97 -1.92
CA THR A 123 1.11 -5.57 -0.51
C THR A 123 1.70 -4.17 -0.36
N LEU A 124 2.84 -3.90 -1.01
CA LEU A 124 3.47 -2.58 -0.96
C LEU A 124 2.53 -1.49 -1.51
N ALA A 125 1.89 -1.71 -2.66
CA ALA A 125 0.98 -0.74 -3.24
C ALA A 125 -0.24 -0.48 -2.34
N ALA A 126 -0.80 -1.51 -1.72
CA ALA A 126 -1.93 -1.38 -0.80
C ALA A 126 -1.54 -0.58 0.45
N LEU A 127 -0.40 -0.91 1.08
CA LEU A 127 0.09 -0.20 2.26
C LEU A 127 0.43 1.26 1.96
N LEU A 128 1.09 1.54 0.84
CA LEU A 128 1.39 2.92 0.43
C LEU A 128 0.11 3.74 0.19
N MET A 129 -0.89 3.16 -0.47
CA MET A 129 -2.17 3.83 -0.70
C MET A 129 -2.95 4.09 0.59
N ARG A 130 -2.97 3.12 1.51
CA ARG A 130 -3.69 3.29 2.78
C ARG A 130 -2.97 4.30 3.67
N ASN A 131 -1.63 4.25 3.69
CA ASN A 131 -0.81 5.25 4.35
C ASN A 131 -1.01 6.66 3.77
N SER A 132 -1.23 6.78 2.45
CA SER A 132 -1.45 8.08 1.79
C SER A 132 -2.75 8.77 2.21
N LYS A 133 -3.73 8.02 2.71
CA LYS A 133 -5.04 8.51 3.18
C LYS A 133 -5.05 8.89 4.66
N ARG A 134 -3.96 8.68 5.40
CA ARG A 134 -3.90 8.99 6.83
C ARG A 134 -4.08 10.49 7.08
N THR A 135 -4.85 10.82 8.10
CA THR A 135 -5.00 12.20 8.56
C THR A 135 -3.75 12.63 9.31
N ILE A 136 -2.87 13.36 8.61
CA ILE A 136 -1.62 13.88 9.16
C ILE A 136 -1.61 15.41 9.07
N SER A 137 -0.91 16.06 10.00
CA SER A 137 -0.60 17.50 9.94
C SER A 137 0.08 17.87 8.62
N ARG A 138 -0.02 19.14 8.20
CA ARG A 138 0.52 19.61 6.91
C ARG A 138 2.02 19.31 6.76
N GLU A 139 2.82 19.61 7.78
CA GLU A 139 4.26 19.30 7.79
C GLU A 139 4.53 17.78 7.75
N GLY A 140 3.70 17.01 8.46
CA GLY A 140 3.79 15.56 8.45
C GLY A 140 3.42 14.93 7.09
N ARG A 141 2.60 15.58 6.26
CA ARG A 141 2.29 15.09 4.89
C ARG A 141 3.47 15.21 3.93
N SER A 142 4.27 16.26 4.06
CA SER A 142 5.47 16.46 3.24
C SER A 142 6.50 15.36 3.51
N LYS A 143 6.87 15.20 4.78
CA LYS A 143 7.75 14.12 5.26
C LYS A 143 7.17 12.74 4.95
N MET A 144 5.86 12.61 5.20
CA MET A 144 4.91 11.66 4.63
C MET A 144 5.27 11.06 3.27
N SER A 145 5.15 11.95 2.30
CA SER A 145 5.37 11.76 0.87
C SER A 145 6.82 11.33 0.59
N LEU A 146 7.80 12.00 1.20
CA LEU A 146 9.21 11.66 1.02
C LEU A 146 9.52 10.23 1.45
N MET A 147 9.02 9.80 2.62
CA MET A 147 9.25 8.44 3.12
C MET A 147 8.59 7.38 2.23
N ARG A 148 7.40 7.67 1.68
CA ARG A 148 6.75 6.80 0.68
C ARG A 148 7.59 6.69 -0.60
N CYS A 149 8.11 7.81 -1.11
CA CYS A 149 9.03 7.82 -2.25
C CYS A 149 10.25 6.91 -1.99
N GLN A 150 10.85 7.06 -0.81
CA GLN A 150 12.02 6.26 -0.41
C GLN A 150 11.69 4.76 -0.33
N ALA A 151 10.54 4.39 0.24
CA ALA A 151 10.09 3.00 0.30
C ALA A 151 9.95 2.38 -1.10
N VAL A 152 9.33 3.10 -2.03
CA VAL A 152 9.18 2.66 -3.43
C VAL A 152 10.53 2.42 -4.08
N VAL A 153 11.47 3.35 -3.93
CA VAL A 153 12.80 3.24 -4.54
C VAL A 153 13.60 2.09 -3.92
N PHE A 154 13.60 1.95 -2.60
CA PHE A 154 14.28 0.83 -1.94
C PHE A 154 13.72 -0.52 -2.38
N TRP A 155 12.40 -0.60 -2.57
CA TRP A 155 11.76 -1.80 -3.07
C TRP A 155 12.15 -2.10 -4.52
N LEU A 156 12.08 -1.12 -5.42
CA LEU A 156 12.42 -1.30 -6.85
C LEU A 156 13.88 -1.69 -7.05
N ARG A 157 14.80 -1.17 -6.22
CA ARG A 157 16.22 -1.59 -6.27
C ARG A 157 16.41 -3.05 -5.89
N ALA A 158 15.67 -3.53 -4.89
CA ALA A 158 15.75 -4.92 -4.46
C ALA A 158 15.04 -5.86 -5.45
N ASN A 159 14.06 -5.34 -6.20
CA ASN A 159 13.18 -6.09 -7.08
C ASN A 159 13.20 -5.55 -8.54
N PRO A 160 14.37 -5.54 -9.22
CA PRO A 160 14.51 -4.90 -10.53
C PRO A 160 13.64 -5.56 -11.63
N ALA A 161 13.29 -6.85 -11.48
CA ALA A 161 12.38 -7.55 -12.38
C ALA A 161 10.97 -6.93 -12.45
N TYR A 162 10.60 -6.13 -11.43
CA TYR A 162 9.28 -5.50 -11.30
C TYR A 162 9.29 -4.02 -11.66
N ILE A 163 10.31 -3.55 -12.39
CA ILE A 163 10.44 -2.14 -12.78
C ILE A 163 9.22 -1.61 -13.57
N MET A 164 8.52 -2.48 -14.29
CA MET A 164 7.28 -2.15 -15.00
C MET A 164 6.15 -1.69 -14.05
N HIS A 165 6.23 -1.99 -12.75
CA HIS A 165 5.30 -1.51 -11.74
C HIS A 165 5.71 -0.19 -11.07
N ALA A 166 6.86 0.40 -11.44
CA ALA A 166 7.35 1.62 -10.82
C ALA A 166 6.34 2.76 -10.90
N GLN A 167 5.72 2.99 -12.06
CA GLN A 167 4.68 4.01 -12.22
C GLN A 167 3.48 3.76 -11.28
N ARG A 168 3.06 2.50 -11.10
CA ARG A 168 1.96 2.13 -10.18
C ARG A 168 2.29 2.51 -8.75
N LEU A 169 3.53 2.28 -8.33
CA LEU A 169 3.99 2.58 -6.98
C LEU A 169 4.15 4.10 -6.78
N PHE A 170 4.73 4.83 -7.74
CA PHE A 170 4.95 6.27 -7.63
C PHE A 170 3.65 7.09 -7.58
N ARG A 171 2.54 6.59 -8.16
CA ARG A 171 1.21 7.22 -8.00
C ARG A 171 0.76 7.40 -6.55
N THR A 172 1.27 6.58 -5.63
CA THR A 172 0.89 6.64 -4.20
C THR A 172 1.73 7.62 -3.37
N VAL A 173 2.73 8.27 -3.98
CA VAL A 173 3.70 9.10 -3.24
C VAL A 173 3.14 10.49 -2.92
N HIS A 174 2.24 11.05 -3.71
CA HIS A 174 1.72 12.42 -3.55
C HIS A 174 2.85 13.48 -3.53
N PHE A 175 3.56 13.66 -4.65
CA PHE A 175 4.67 14.61 -4.79
C PHE A 175 4.25 16.08 -4.66
N GLU A 176 2.99 16.38 -4.92
CA GLU A 176 2.37 17.69 -4.73
C GLU A 176 2.37 18.12 -3.25
N GLN A 177 2.44 17.16 -2.32
CA GLN A 177 2.51 17.43 -0.88
C GLN A 177 3.91 17.81 -0.40
N MET A 178 4.95 17.61 -1.24
CA MET A 178 6.34 17.94 -0.90
C MET A 178 6.62 19.44 -1.09
N SER A 179 7.56 19.99 -0.31
CA SER A 179 8.14 21.31 -0.59
C SER A 179 9.03 21.29 -1.84
N ASP A 180 9.30 22.45 -2.43
CA ASP A 180 10.18 22.57 -3.59
C ASP A 180 11.59 22.01 -3.32
N ASN A 181 12.13 22.27 -2.12
CA ASN A 181 13.44 21.78 -1.72
C ASN A 181 13.48 20.24 -1.61
N GLU A 182 12.40 19.63 -1.09
CA GLU A 182 12.27 18.18 -1.03
C GLU A 182 12.14 17.57 -2.42
N ARG A 183 11.34 18.17 -3.32
CA ARG A 183 11.23 17.72 -4.72
C ARG A 183 12.58 17.77 -5.44
N HIS A 184 13.34 18.86 -5.29
CA HIS A 184 14.69 18.97 -5.86
C HIS A 184 15.62 17.88 -5.31
N THR A 185 15.56 17.62 -4.00
CA THR A 185 16.33 16.56 -3.36
C THR A 185 15.95 15.18 -3.92
N VAL A 186 14.66 14.92 -4.09
CA VAL A 186 14.14 13.67 -4.67
C VAL A 186 14.58 13.50 -6.12
N VAL A 187 14.52 14.56 -6.95
CA VAL A 187 15.01 14.53 -8.34
C VAL A 187 16.50 14.20 -8.38
N ALA A 188 17.32 14.92 -7.61
CA ALA A 188 18.75 14.69 -7.56
C ALA A 188 19.09 13.27 -7.07
N TRP A 189 18.32 12.77 -6.10
CA TRP A 189 18.44 11.42 -5.57
C TRP A 189 18.05 10.37 -6.61
N LEU A 190 16.87 10.45 -7.21
CA LEU A 190 16.37 9.50 -8.22
C LEU A 190 17.29 9.39 -9.43
N ARG A 191 17.85 10.52 -9.90
CA ARG A 191 18.83 10.54 -11.00
C ARG A 191 20.07 9.68 -10.70
N ARG A 192 20.47 9.56 -9.44
CA ARG A 192 21.60 8.71 -9.01
C ARG A 192 21.24 7.22 -8.93
N PHE A 193 19.95 6.88 -8.90
CA PHE A 193 19.48 5.51 -8.68
C PHE A 193 19.21 4.74 -9.98
N GLY A 194 19.27 5.43 -11.12
CA GLY A 194 19.17 4.85 -12.46
C GLY A 194 18.04 5.49 -13.27
N TYR A 195 18.30 5.66 -14.58
CA TYR A 195 17.42 6.38 -15.49
C TYR A 195 15.99 5.79 -15.54
N VAL A 196 15.85 4.46 -15.45
CA VAL A 196 14.52 3.81 -15.55
C VAL A 196 13.64 4.12 -14.34
N ILE A 197 14.20 4.15 -13.13
CA ILE A 197 13.46 4.51 -11.91
C ILE A 197 13.09 6.00 -11.96
N PHE A 198 14.04 6.84 -12.39
CA PHE A 198 13.80 8.27 -12.57
C PHE A 198 12.69 8.55 -13.59
N ALA A 199 12.76 7.97 -14.78
CA ALA A 199 11.77 8.15 -15.84
C ALA A 199 10.35 7.71 -15.41
N ALA A 200 10.24 6.69 -14.55
CA ALA A 200 8.95 6.27 -13.99
C ALA A 200 8.35 7.28 -12.99
N ALA A 201 9.18 8.07 -12.31
CA ALA A 201 8.78 9.10 -11.36
C ALA A 201 8.62 10.49 -12.00
N GLU A 202 9.31 10.73 -13.12
CA GLU A 202 9.45 12.04 -13.78
C GLU A 202 8.11 12.69 -14.11
N ASN A 203 7.17 11.94 -14.70
CA ASN A 203 5.84 12.46 -15.03
C ASN A 203 5.10 13.01 -13.79
N PHE A 204 5.21 12.32 -12.64
CA PHE A 204 4.55 12.75 -11.40
C PHE A 204 5.23 13.95 -10.76
N LEU A 205 6.55 14.08 -10.95
CA LEU A 205 7.32 15.23 -10.46
C LEU A 205 6.98 16.49 -11.26
N ILE A 206 6.85 16.37 -12.58
CA ILE A 206 6.43 17.45 -13.47
C ILE A 206 5.01 17.92 -13.11
N ASP A 207 4.06 16.99 -12.97
CA ASP A 207 2.68 17.33 -12.59
C ASP A 207 2.62 18.09 -11.26
N ALA A 208 3.38 17.65 -10.26
CA ALA A 208 3.46 18.30 -8.95
C ALA A 208 4.05 19.72 -9.01
N GLU A 209 5.04 19.95 -9.88
CA GLU A 209 5.61 21.28 -10.10
C GLU A 209 4.59 22.24 -10.72
N PHE A 210 3.84 21.78 -11.73
CA PHE A 210 2.76 22.56 -12.33
C PHE A 210 1.64 22.89 -11.34
N GLU A 211 1.25 21.96 -10.46
CA GLU A 211 0.28 22.26 -9.40
C GLU A 211 0.80 23.29 -8.40
N GLY A 212 2.08 23.18 -7.99
CA GLY A 212 2.73 24.17 -7.14
C GLY A 212 2.68 25.59 -7.73
N LEU A 213 2.98 25.72 -9.03
CA LEU A 213 2.93 27.00 -9.74
C LEU A 213 1.52 27.59 -9.80
N LYS A 214 0.48 26.76 -10.01
CA LYS A 214 -0.93 27.22 -9.98
C LYS A 214 -1.31 27.80 -8.62
N ILE A 215 -0.91 27.14 -7.53
CA ILE A 215 -1.20 27.61 -6.17
C ILE A 215 -0.51 28.96 -5.90
N GLN A 216 0.75 29.11 -6.32
CA GLN A 216 1.47 30.38 -6.19
C GLN A 216 0.79 31.51 -6.98
N GLN A 217 0.36 31.25 -8.22
CA GLN A 217 -0.34 32.24 -9.03
C GLN A 217 -1.68 32.68 -8.41
N GLN A 218 -2.45 31.73 -7.84
CA GLN A 218 -3.70 32.05 -7.15
C GLN A 218 -3.48 32.86 -5.86
N ALA A 219 -2.42 32.55 -5.10
CA ALA A 219 -2.05 33.31 -3.90
C ALA A 219 -1.62 34.75 -4.23
N ILE A 220 -0.99 34.97 -5.40
CA ILE A 220 -0.60 36.30 -5.89
C ILE A 220 -1.83 37.11 -6.37
N GLN A 221 -2.89 36.45 -6.86
CA GLN A 221 -4.13 37.11 -7.30
C GLN A 221 -5.11 37.41 -6.15
N ALA A 222 -5.02 36.70 -5.04
CA ALA A 222 -5.91 36.86 -3.87
C ALA A 222 -5.90 38.25 -3.17
N PRO A 223 -4.83 39.08 -3.16
CA PRO A 223 -4.88 40.37 -2.48
C PRO A 223 -5.57 41.48 -3.29
N ILE A 224 -5.84 41.26 -4.58
CA ILE A 224 -6.42 42.31 -5.45
C ILE A 224 -7.94 42.42 -5.27
N ALA A 225 -8.61 41.36 -4.82
CA ALA A 225 -10.07 41.35 -4.63
C ALA A 225 -10.55 41.98 -3.30
N GLN A 226 -9.67 42.24 -2.33
CA GLN A 226 -10.04 42.82 -1.03
C GLN A 226 -9.73 44.31 -0.89
N ALA A 227 -9.19 44.96 -1.93
CA ALA A 227 -8.89 46.40 -1.94
C ALA A 227 -9.96 47.25 -2.66
N THR A 228 -11.06 46.64 -3.09
CA THR A 228 -12.23 47.34 -3.66
C THR A 228 -13.49 46.93 -2.91
N LEU A 229 -13.71 47.52 -1.74
CA LEU A 229 -15.02 47.80 -1.15
C LEU A 229 -14.87 48.99 -0.18
#